data_AF-A0A7X8GAP5-F1
#
_entry.id   AF-A0A7X8GAP5-F1
#
_cell.length_a   1.000
_cell.length_b   1.000
_cell.length_c   1.000
_cell.angle_alpha   90.00
_cell.angle_beta   90.00
_cell.angle_gamma   90.00
#
_symmetry.space_group_name_H-M   'P 1'
#
loop_
_entity.id
_entity.type
_entity.pdbx_description
1 polymer ?
#
loop_
_entity_poly.entity_id
_entity_poly.type
_entity_poly.pdbx_seq_one_letter_code
_entity_poly.pdbx_strand_id
1 'polypeptide(L)'
;MGTPDKRVLYITFLGVWVSLIAGILLLVKPSIHIILLAILFLISGEAVFMVWGINRTDFLAKNKAKDSQIIKGNKSLRELFFTGTATLVLSIILLLFREHLEGYVVQLTSLGLVILLALQWSCSARLYKTTKKKTAWFLLFFVIVLTAGASLFAIFPLFAVETRFKVLAALCFLSAGELLINFGYTMWVIRSFVAPKERTLPDKYPAVSANT
;
A
#
# COMPACT_ATOMS: atom_id res chain seq x y z
N MET A 1 23.08 2.03 -9.16
CA MET A 1 21.64 2.29 -9.43
C MET A 1 20.83 1.21 -8.74
N GLY A 2 19.98 1.57 -7.77
CA GLY A 2 19.14 0.61 -7.06
C GLY A 2 17.87 0.30 -7.87
N THR A 3 17.63 -0.98 -8.15
CA THR A 3 16.34 -1.45 -8.67
C THR A 3 15.22 -1.00 -7.73
N PRO A 4 14.07 -0.52 -8.24
CA PRO A 4 12.91 -0.23 -7.40
C PRO A 4 12.57 -1.46 -6.56
N ASP A 5 12.45 -1.27 -5.25
CA ASP A 5 12.17 -2.35 -4.32
C ASP A 5 10.80 -2.96 -4.67
N LYS A 6 10.73 -4.28 -4.91
CA LYS A 6 9.49 -4.99 -5.22
C LYS A 6 8.41 -4.75 -4.17
N ARG A 7 8.80 -4.47 -2.92
CA ARG A 7 7.89 -4.09 -1.83
C ARG A 7 7.08 -2.84 -2.13
N VAL A 8 7.67 -1.87 -2.84
CA VAL A 8 6.99 -0.62 -3.23
C VAL A 8 5.84 -0.91 -4.21
N LEU A 9 6.05 -1.83 -5.17
CA LEU A 9 4.99 -2.25 -6.10
C LEU A 9 3.81 -2.90 -5.39
N TYR A 10 4.07 -3.76 -4.41
CA TYR A 10 3.00 -4.36 -3.61
C TYR A 10 2.24 -3.31 -2.80
N ILE A 11 2.92 -2.34 -2.20
CA ILE A 11 2.29 -1.26 -1.43
C ILE A 11 1.41 -0.38 -2.34
N THR A 12 1.90 0.01 -3.52
CA THR A 12 1.12 0.80 -4.47
C THR A 12 -0.10 0.02 -4.97
N PHE A 13 0.05 -1.28 -5.28
CA PHE A 13 -1.06 -2.12 -5.72
C PHE A 13 -2.11 -2.34 -4.64
N LEU A 14 -1.70 -2.62 -3.39
CA LEU A 14 -2.61 -2.69 -2.25
C LEU A 14 -3.33 -1.35 -2.03
N GLY A 15 -2.62 -0.23 -2.21
CA GLY A 15 -3.19 1.11 -2.17
C GLY A 15 -4.35 1.31 -3.16
N VAL A 16 -4.25 0.76 -4.37
CA VAL A 16 -5.35 0.82 -5.36
C VAL A 16 -6.62 0.19 -4.79
N TRP A 17 -6.51 -1.01 -4.24
CA TRP A 17 -7.65 -1.72 -3.66
C TRP A 17 -8.23 -0.99 -2.45
N VAL A 18 -7.37 -0.54 -1.55
CA VAL A 18 -7.79 0.23 -0.36
C VAL A 18 -8.56 1.48 -0.78
N SER A 19 -8.07 2.22 -1.77
CA SER A 19 -8.74 3.44 -2.23
C SER A 19 -10.05 3.16 -2.96
N LEU A 20 -10.11 2.11 -3.79
CA LEU A 20 -11.37 1.68 -4.43
C LEU A 20 -12.43 1.28 -3.42
N ILE A 21 -12.05 0.44 -2.45
CA ILE A 21 -12.97 -0.05 -1.41
C ILE A 21 -13.46 1.12 -0.55
N ALA A 22 -12.56 2.05 -0.17
CA ALA A 22 -12.93 3.25 0.58
C ALA A 22 -13.91 4.15 -0.21
N GLY A 23 -13.68 4.32 -1.52
CA GLY A 23 -14.58 5.08 -2.40
C GLY A 23 -15.97 4.45 -2.49
N ILE A 24 -16.05 3.12 -2.64
CA ILE A 24 -17.32 2.39 -2.65
C ILE A 24 -18.02 2.54 -1.29
N LEU A 25 -17.27 2.38 -0.19
CA LEU A 25 -17.81 2.46 1.16
C LEU A 25 -18.40 3.83 1.52
N LEU A 26 -17.83 4.91 0.97
CA LEU A 26 -18.38 6.27 1.12
C LEU A 26 -19.71 6.49 0.40
N LEU A 27 -20.07 5.64 -0.57
CA LEU A 27 -21.36 5.67 -1.26
C LEU A 27 -22.42 4.81 -0.55
N VAL A 28 -22.03 4.03 0.45
CA VAL A 28 -22.92 3.21 1.28
C VAL A 28 -23.30 3.97 2.56
N LYS A 29 -24.37 3.56 3.23
CA LYS A 29 -24.77 4.11 4.54
C LYS A 29 -23.58 4.10 5.52
N PRO A 30 -23.35 5.19 6.29
CA PRO A 30 -22.22 5.32 7.23
C PRO A 30 -22.10 4.18 8.24
N SER A 31 -23.25 3.67 8.69
CA SER A 31 -23.35 2.53 9.60
C SER A 31 -22.76 1.25 9.04
N ILE A 32 -23.02 0.96 7.76
CA ILE A 32 -22.48 -0.22 7.06
C ILE A 32 -21.00 -0.03 6.77
N HIS A 33 -20.57 1.20 6.47
CA HIS A 33 -19.16 1.52 6.24
C HIS A 33 -18.30 1.12 7.44
N ILE A 34 -18.63 1.57 8.65
CA ILE A 34 -17.82 1.28 9.85
C ILE A 34 -17.77 -0.21 10.15
N ILE A 35 -18.90 -0.92 10.00
CA ILE A 35 -18.95 -2.36 10.18
C ILE A 35 -18.01 -3.06 9.19
N LEU A 36 -18.09 -2.71 7.90
CA LEU A 36 -17.25 -3.33 6.88
C LEU A 36 -15.77 -2.99 7.08
N LEU A 37 -15.47 -1.76 7.50
CA LEU A 37 -14.11 -1.33 7.83
C LEU A 37 -13.55 -2.13 9.01
N ALA A 38 -14.35 -2.34 10.06
CA ALA A 38 -13.96 -3.16 11.20
C ALA A 38 -13.70 -4.63 10.80
N ILE A 39 -14.55 -5.21 9.94
CA ILE A 39 -14.35 -6.55 9.39
C ILE A 39 -13.05 -6.63 8.58
N LEU A 40 -12.77 -5.64 7.73
CA LEU A 40 -11.52 -5.57 6.97
C LEU A 40 -10.29 -5.52 7.88
N PHE A 41 -10.33 -4.73 8.95
CA PHE A 41 -9.24 -4.69 9.94
C PHE A 41 -9.09 -6.00 10.70
N LEU A 42 -10.19 -6.70 10.99
CA LEU A 42 -10.18 -8.00 11.65
C LEU A 42 -9.51 -9.06 10.77
N ILE A 43 -9.96 -9.21 9.52
CA ILE A 43 -9.38 -10.15 8.55
C ILE A 43 -7.90 -9.82 8.30
N SER A 44 -7.56 -8.54 8.19
CA SER A 44 -6.18 -8.10 7.99
C SER A 44 -5.29 -8.42 9.19
N GLY A 45 -5.80 -8.24 10.42
CA GLY A 45 -5.08 -8.57 11.65
C GLY A 45 -4.81 -10.08 11.75
N GLU A 46 -5.80 -10.92 11.46
CA GLU A 46 -5.64 -12.37 11.40
C GLU A 46 -4.59 -12.79 10.37
N ALA A 47 -4.61 -12.20 9.17
CA ALA A 47 -3.61 -12.47 8.14
C ALA A 47 -2.19 -12.09 8.60
N VAL A 48 -2.02 -10.96 9.30
CA VAL A 48 -0.72 -10.56 9.88
C VAL A 48 -0.27 -11.55 10.96
N PHE A 49 -1.18 -12.06 11.79
CA PHE A 49 -0.86 -13.09 12.78
C PHE A 49 -0.47 -14.44 12.15
N MET A 50 -1.11 -14.85 11.06
CA MET A 50 -0.70 -16.04 10.31
C MET A 50 0.72 -15.87 9.74
N VAL A 51 1.01 -14.74 9.10
CA VAL A 51 2.36 -14.43 8.58
C VAL A 51 3.40 -14.37 9.70
N TRP A 52 3.04 -13.78 10.83
CA TRP A 52 3.88 -13.78 12.02
C TRP A 52 4.15 -15.19 12.53
N GLY A 53 3.12 -16.05 12.61
CA GLY A 53 3.22 -17.44 13.03
C GLY A 53 4.18 -18.24 12.15
N ILE A 54 4.02 -18.16 10.83
CA ILE A 54 4.90 -18.81 9.85
C ILE A 54 6.35 -18.30 9.97
N ASN A 55 6.54 -16.98 10.04
CA ASN A 55 7.87 -16.41 10.19
C ASN A 55 8.53 -16.78 11.53
N ARG A 56 7.74 -16.96 12.59
CA ARG A 56 8.23 -17.38 13.91
C ARG A 56 8.66 -18.84 13.88
N THR A 57 7.88 -19.73 13.26
CA THR A 57 8.23 -21.15 13.12
C THR A 57 9.48 -21.33 12.28
N ASP A 58 9.60 -20.59 11.17
CA ASP A 58 10.79 -20.61 10.30
C ASP A 58 12.04 -20.07 10.99
N PHE A 59 11.88 -19.01 11.79
CA PHE A 59 12.97 -18.43 12.58
C PHE A 59 13.45 -19.40 13.67
N LEU A 60 12.53 -20.08 14.37
CA LEU A 60 12.87 -21.09 15.37
C LEU A 60 13.52 -22.33 14.74
N ALA A 61 13.09 -22.74 13.55
CA ALA A 61 13.70 -23.85 12.81
C ALA A 61 15.13 -23.54 12.33
N LYS A 62 15.38 -22.31 11.85
CA LYS A 62 16.71 -21.87 11.36
C LYS A 62 17.68 -21.48 12.48
N ASN A 63 17.20 -20.98 13.62
CA ASN A 63 18.06 -20.57 14.74
C ASN A 63 18.68 -21.73 15.53
N LYS A 64 18.35 -22.99 15.23
CA LYS A 64 19.19 -24.12 15.68
C LYS A 64 20.59 -24.12 15.03
N ALA A 65 20.88 -23.27 14.04
CA ALA A 65 22.07 -23.41 13.18
C ALA A 65 23.07 -22.23 13.13
N LYS A 66 22.83 -21.01 13.62
CA LYS A 66 23.87 -19.94 13.69
C LYS A 66 23.45 -18.63 14.39
N ASP A 67 24.35 -18.06 15.18
CA ASP A 67 24.11 -16.94 16.11
C ASP A 67 23.99 -15.52 15.52
N SER A 68 24.34 -15.25 14.24
CA SER A 68 24.44 -13.85 13.77
C SER A 68 23.22 -13.27 13.02
N GLN A 69 22.25 -14.09 12.58
CA GLN A 69 20.99 -13.60 11.96
C GLN A 69 19.90 -13.19 12.97
N ILE A 70 20.16 -13.40 14.26
CA ILE A 70 19.16 -13.32 15.35
C ILE A 70 18.61 -11.90 15.55
N ILE A 71 19.42 -10.85 15.36
CA ILE A 71 19.05 -9.47 15.72
C ILE A 71 18.05 -8.86 14.71
N LYS A 72 18.21 -9.12 13.40
CA LYS A 72 17.29 -8.58 12.36
C LYS A 72 15.97 -9.36 12.28
N GLY A 73 15.99 -10.67 12.48
CA GLY A 73 14.76 -11.50 12.48
C GLY A 73 13.83 -11.18 13.64
N ASN A 74 14.39 -10.96 14.84
CA ASN A 74 13.60 -10.65 16.04
C ASN A 74 12.88 -9.28 15.94
N LYS A 75 13.54 -8.25 15.38
CA LYS A 75 12.91 -6.93 15.20
C LYS A 75 11.72 -6.99 14.25
N SER A 76 11.85 -7.66 13.10
CA SER A 76 10.77 -7.79 12.13
C SER A 76 9.60 -8.64 12.64
N LEU A 77 9.87 -9.68 13.45
CA LEU A 77 8.84 -10.48 14.11
C LEU A 77 8.08 -9.67 15.18
N ARG A 78 8.79 -8.87 15.96
CA ARG A 78 8.19 -7.98 16.97
C ARG A 78 7.33 -6.90 16.31
N GLU A 79 7.79 -6.33 15.20
CA GLU A 79 7.01 -5.37 14.40
C GLU A 79 5.71 -6.02 13.88
N LEU A 80 5.78 -7.20 13.26
CA LEU A 80 4.60 -7.94 12.78
C LEU A 80 3.59 -8.24 13.90
N PHE A 81 4.07 -8.66 15.07
CA PHE A 81 3.20 -8.93 16.22
C PHE A 81 2.46 -7.69 16.70
N PHE A 82 3.16 -6.56 16.82
CA PHE A 82 2.52 -5.29 17.20
C PHE A 82 1.57 -4.78 16.14
N THR A 83 1.90 -4.92 14.85
CA THR A 83 0.99 -4.55 13.76
C THR A 83 -0.29 -5.41 13.77
N GLY A 84 -0.16 -6.73 13.97
CA GLY A 84 -1.31 -7.63 14.11
C GLY A 84 -2.19 -7.27 15.31
N THR A 85 -1.56 -7.03 16.46
CA THR A 85 -2.28 -6.63 17.68
C THR A 85 -2.98 -5.28 17.49
N ALA A 86 -2.29 -4.28 16.93
CA ALA A 86 -2.84 -2.95 16.70
C ALA A 86 -4.04 -2.98 15.74
N THR A 87 -3.99 -3.80 14.69
CA THR A 87 -5.11 -3.93 13.73
C THR A 87 -6.34 -4.60 14.35
N LEU A 88 -6.17 -5.63 15.18
CA LEU A 88 -7.28 -6.23 15.93
C LEU A 88 -7.87 -5.27 16.98
N VAL A 89 -7.01 -4.59 17.76
CA VAL A 89 -7.45 -3.59 18.74
C VAL A 89 -8.22 -2.46 18.04
N LEU A 90 -7.74 -2.00 16.89
CA LEU A 90 -8.42 -0.98 16.10
C LEU A 90 -9.80 -1.46 15.60
N SER A 91 -9.92 -2.72 15.17
CA SER A 91 -11.21 -3.31 14.79
C SER A 91 -12.22 -3.29 15.96
N ILE A 92 -11.77 -3.68 17.16
CA ILE A 92 -12.60 -3.65 18.37
C ILE A 92 -13.02 -2.22 18.72
N ILE A 93 -12.08 -1.25 18.65
CA ILE A 93 -12.37 0.16 18.89
C ILE A 93 -13.41 0.69 17.87
N LEU A 94 -13.26 0.35 16.59
CA LEU A 94 -14.22 0.75 15.54
C LEU A 94 -15.63 0.22 15.83
N LEU A 95 -15.76 -1.02 16.34
CA LEU A 95 -17.04 -1.61 16.68
C LEU A 95 -17.64 -1.00 17.96
N LEU A 96 -16.83 -0.80 19.01
CA LEU A 96 -17.29 -0.25 20.29
C LEU A 96 -17.75 1.21 20.18
N PHE A 97 -17.05 2.03 19.38
CA PHE A 97 -17.35 3.46 19.21
C PHE A 97 -18.15 3.76 17.95
N ARG A 98 -18.79 2.74 17.34
CA ARG A 98 -19.49 2.85 16.06
C ARG A 98 -20.43 4.06 16.00
N GLU A 99 -21.34 4.18 16.96
CA GLU A 99 -22.36 5.26 16.95
C GLU A 99 -21.74 6.65 16.94
N HIS A 100 -20.60 6.83 17.63
CA HIS A 100 -19.87 8.09 17.61
C HIS A 100 -19.12 8.28 16.29
N LEU A 101 -18.50 7.22 15.76
CA LEU A 101 -17.69 7.25 14.54
C LEU A 101 -18.53 7.44 13.27
N GLU A 102 -19.84 7.12 13.29
CA GLU A 102 -20.76 7.35 12.17
C GLU A 102 -20.78 8.83 11.72
N GLY A 103 -20.61 9.76 12.67
CA GLY A 103 -20.48 11.19 12.37
C GLY A 103 -19.12 11.61 11.76
N TYR A 104 -18.09 10.78 11.91
CA TYR A 104 -16.70 11.09 11.53
C TYR A 104 -16.20 10.28 10.33
N VAL A 105 -17.08 9.54 9.63
CA VAL A 105 -16.71 8.68 8.49
C VAL A 105 -15.93 9.45 7.41
N VAL A 106 -16.32 10.69 7.12
CA VAL A 106 -15.63 11.55 6.15
C VAL A 106 -14.20 11.85 6.59
N GLN A 107 -14.00 12.24 7.85
CA GLN A 107 -12.67 12.57 8.39
C GLN A 107 -11.79 11.33 8.50
N LEU A 108 -12.34 10.19 8.94
CA LEU A 108 -11.62 8.92 9.02
C LEU A 108 -11.13 8.47 7.64
N THR A 109 -12.01 8.52 6.63
CA THR A 109 -11.65 8.10 5.28
C THR A 109 -10.66 9.07 4.64
N SER A 110 -10.83 10.36 4.87
CA SER A 110 -9.90 11.41 4.44
C SER A 110 -8.51 11.22 5.07
N LEU A 111 -8.42 10.97 6.38
CA LEU A 111 -7.16 10.71 7.07
C LEU A 111 -6.46 9.46 6.52
N GLY A 112 -7.21 8.38 6.29
CA GLY A 112 -6.69 7.17 5.65
C GLY A 112 -6.14 7.46 4.25
N LEU A 113 -6.85 8.28 3.47
CA LEU A 113 -6.42 8.70 2.14
C LEU A 113 -5.16 9.56 2.16
N VAL A 114 -5.02 10.48 3.12
CA VAL A 114 -3.81 11.30 3.30
C VAL A 114 -2.61 10.43 3.61
N ILE A 115 -2.74 9.45 4.52
CA ILE A 115 -1.65 8.52 4.87
C ILE A 115 -1.23 7.72 3.62
N LEU A 116 -2.21 7.20 2.87
CA LEU A 116 -1.95 6.46 1.65
C LEU A 116 -1.19 7.30 0.60
N LEU A 117 -1.65 8.53 0.36
CA LEU A 117 -1.04 9.42 -0.62
C LEU A 117 0.34 9.93 -0.16
N ALA A 118 0.58 10.09 1.14
CA ALA A 118 1.91 10.43 1.67
C ALA A 118 2.94 9.32 1.45
N LEU A 119 2.51 8.05 1.63
CA LEU A 119 3.33 6.89 1.26
C LEU A 119 3.62 6.87 -0.25
N GLN A 120 2.59 7.16 -1.06
CA GLN A 120 2.73 7.20 -2.50
C GLN A 120 3.63 8.34 -2.98
N TRP A 121 3.58 9.50 -2.34
CA TRP A 121 4.49 10.62 -2.60
C TRP A 121 5.94 10.15 -2.47
N SER A 122 6.29 9.49 -1.37
CA SER A 122 7.64 8.96 -1.16
C SER A 122 8.09 8.03 -2.29
N CYS A 123 7.17 7.23 -2.83
CA CYS A 123 7.43 6.31 -3.95
C CYS A 123 7.62 7.08 -5.26
N SER A 124 6.69 7.97 -5.62
CA SER A 124 6.76 8.82 -6.82
C SER A 124 7.99 9.71 -6.84
N ALA A 125 8.39 10.26 -5.68
CA ALA A 125 9.57 11.10 -5.56
C ALA A 125 10.86 10.32 -5.85
N ARG A 126 10.96 9.07 -5.35
CA ARG A 126 12.08 8.18 -5.67
C ARG A 126 12.10 7.83 -7.16
N LEU A 127 10.94 7.48 -7.72
CA LEU A 127 10.80 7.16 -9.14
C LEU A 127 11.21 8.34 -10.05
N TYR A 128 10.81 9.56 -9.70
CA TYR A 128 11.23 10.77 -10.42
C TYR A 128 12.74 11.00 -10.30
N LYS A 129 13.32 10.88 -9.09
CA LYS A 129 14.77 11.00 -8.90
C LYS A 129 15.55 9.99 -9.75
N THR A 130 15.05 8.77 -9.91
CA THR A 130 15.71 7.71 -10.68
C THR A 130 15.55 7.89 -12.20
N THR A 131 14.37 8.25 -12.68
CA THR A 131 14.08 8.30 -14.12
C THR A 131 14.30 9.68 -14.75
N LYS A 132 14.11 10.77 -13.97
CA LYS A 132 14.10 12.18 -14.41
C LYS A 132 13.16 12.47 -15.59
N LYS A 133 12.14 11.64 -15.82
CA LYS A 133 11.18 11.78 -16.93
C LYS A 133 10.02 12.72 -16.56
N LYS A 134 9.50 13.47 -17.55
CA LYS A 134 8.32 14.35 -17.38
C LYS A 134 7.10 13.61 -16.86
N THR A 135 6.87 12.37 -17.29
CA THR A 135 5.77 11.51 -16.81
C THR A 135 5.84 11.25 -15.32
N ALA A 136 7.02 10.93 -14.77
CA ALA A 136 7.21 10.70 -13.35
C ALA A 136 7.03 11.99 -12.52
N TRP A 137 7.37 13.14 -13.09
CA TRP A 137 7.09 14.44 -12.47
C TRP A 137 5.59 14.74 -12.43
N PHE A 138 4.87 14.48 -13.52
CA PHE A 138 3.42 14.67 -13.56
C PHE A 138 2.68 13.79 -12.55
N LEU A 139 3.09 12.52 -12.42
CA LEU A 139 2.54 11.61 -11.39
C LEU A 139 2.78 12.15 -9.98
N LEU A 140 4.01 12.62 -9.69
CA LEU A 140 4.33 13.24 -8.41
C LEU A 140 3.46 14.48 -8.13
N PHE A 141 3.30 15.36 -9.11
CA PHE A 141 2.46 16.56 -8.99
C PHE A 141 0.99 16.18 -8.71
N PHE A 142 0.47 15.19 -9.43
CA PHE A 142 -0.91 14.73 -9.25
C PHE A 142 -1.15 14.16 -7.83
N VAL A 143 -0.20 13.39 -7.29
CA VAL A 143 -0.26 12.91 -5.89
C VAL A 143 -0.31 14.08 -4.90
N ILE A 144 0.48 15.14 -5.11
CA ILE A 144 0.49 16.32 -4.23
C ILE A 144 -0.88 17.02 -4.25
N VAL A 145 -1.47 17.20 -5.43
CA VAL A 145 -2.80 17.81 -5.59
C VAL A 145 -3.87 16.99 -4.88
N LEU A 146 -3.86 15.66 -5.06
CA LEU A 146 -4.80 14.77 -4.37
C LEU A 146 -4.59 14.80 -2.85
N THR A 147 -3.34 14.87 -2.37
CA THR A 147 -3.03 14.94 -0.93
C THR A 147 -3.57 16.23 -0.32
N ALA A 148 -3.40 17.37 -1.01
CA ALA A 148 -3.96 18.65 -0.58
C ALA A 148 -5.50 18.61 -0.51
N GLY A 149 -6.14 18.04 -1.53
CA GLY A 149 -7.59 17.83 -1.54
C GLY A 149 -8.06 16.97 -0.38
N ALA A 150 -7.43 15.81 -0.15
CA ALA A 150 -7.77 14.92 0.96
C ALA A 150 -7.57 15.61 2.33
N SER A 151 -6.49 16.39 2.49
CA SER A 151 -6.16 17.10 3.73
C SER A 151 -7.19 18.20 4.06
N LEU A 152 -7.69 18.90 3.05
CA LEU A 152 -8.76 19.88 3.21
C LEU A 152 -10.03 19.26 3.81
N PHE A 153 -10.41 18.07 3.35
CA PHE A 153 -11.55 17.32 3.93
C PHE A 153 -11.28 16.77 5.34
N ALA A 154 -10.02 16.57 5.73
CA ALA A 154 -9.66 16.11 7.07
C ALA A 154 -9.84 17.22 8.12
N ILE A 155 -9.48 18.45 7.74
CA ILE A 155 -9.37 19.59 8.66
C ILE A 155 -10.65 20.43 8.63
N PHE A 156 -11.21 20.66 7.44
CA PHE A 156 -12.34 21.56 7.25
C PHE A 156 -13.59 20.81 6.77
N PRO A 157 -14.75 21.07 7.40
CA PRO A 157 -16.04 20.59 6.92
C PRO A 157 -16.49 21.41 5.69
N LEU A 158 -15.76 21.28 4.58
CA LEU A 158 -16.10 21.90 3.30
C LEU A 158 -17.37 21.25 2.74
N PHE A 159 -18.29 22.04 2.18
CA PHE A 159 -19.56 21.58 1.57
C PHE A 159 -20.64 21.07 2.55
N ALA A 160 -21.86 20.87 2.05
CA ALA A 160 -22.93 20.19 2.78
C ALA A 160 -22.62 18.69 2.94
N VAL A 161 -23.20 18.05 3.96
CA VAL A 161 -22.88 16.67 4.37
C VAL A 161 -22.93 15.69 3.20
N GLU A 162 -24.01 15.67 2.42
CA GLU A 162 -24.15 14.74 1.28
C GLU A 162 -23.12 14.97 0.17
N THR A 163 -22.76 16.23 -0.08
CA THR A 163 -21.78 16.59 -1.10
C THR A 163 -20.38 16.13 -0.68
N ARG A 164 -20.07 16.14 0.63
CA ARG A 164 -18.77 15.66 1.15
C ARG A 164 -18.51 14.20 0.82
N PHE A 165 -19.51 13.34 1.00
CA PHE A 165 -19.39 11.90 0.70
C PHE A 165 -19.10 11.68 -0.79
N LYS A 166 -19.84 12.36 -1.68
CA LYS A 166 -19.67 12.23 -3.13
C LYS A 166 -18.31 12.73 -3.60
N VAL A 167 -17.87 13.89 -3.13
CA VAL A 167 -16.56 14.46 -3.52
C VAL A 167 -15.41 13.64 -2.96
N LEU A 168 -15.50 13.17 -1.71
CA LEU A 168 -14.46 12.32 -1.13
C LEU A 168 -14.40 10.95 -1.83
N ALA A 169 -15.54 10.37 -2.20
CA ALA A 169 -15.58 9.15 -3.00
C ALA A 169 -14.90 9.36 -4.37
N ALA A 170 -15.15 10.50 -5.03
CA ALA A 170 -14.46 10.85 -6.27
C ALA A 170 -12.94 10.98 -6.08
N LEU A 171 -12.47 11.59 -4.98
CA LEU A 171 -11.06 11.65 -4.63
C LEU A 171 -10.44 10.25 -4.40
N CYS A 172 -11.19 9.34 -3.76
CA CYS A 172 -10.79 7.93 -3.64
C CYS A 172 -10.66 7.26 -5.02
N PHE A 173 -11.62 7.43 -5.93
CA PHE A 173 -11.50 6.85 -7.28
C PHE A 173 -10.36 7.47 -8.10
N LEU A 174 -10.15 8.78 -8.00
CA LEU A 174 -9.04 9.46 -8.68
C LEU A 174 -7.68 9.00 -8.16
N SER A 175 -7.54 8.82 -6.84
CA SER A 175 -6.31 8.29 -6.25
C SER A 175 -6.08 6.83 -6.62
N ALA A 176 -7.12 5.98 -6.69
CA ALA A 176 -6.98 4.62 -7.20
C ALA A 176 -6.46 4.60 -8.64
N GLY A 177 -7.00 5.49 -9.49
CA GLY A 177 -6.53 5.67 -10.87
C GLY A 177 -5.06 6.10 -10.94
N GLU A 178 -4.66 7.10 -10.15
CA GLU A 178 -3.26 7.53 -10.05
C GLU A 178 -2.35 6.38 -9.64
N LEU A 179 -2.71 5.66 -8.57
CA LEU A 179 -1.93 4.55 -8.03
C LEU A 179 -1.74 3.45 -9.07
N LEU A 180 -2.78 3.15 -9.86
CA LEU A 180 -2.75 2.15 -10.92
C LEU A 180 -1.84 2.58 -12.08
N ILE A 181 -1.92 3.84 -12.51
CA ILE A 181 -1.02 4.39 -13.55
C ILE A 181 0.43 4.36 -13.06
N ASN A 182 0.67 4.73 -11.80
CA ASN A 182 1.98 4.77 -11.19
C ASN A 182 2.58 3.36 -11.03
N PHE A 183 1.76 2.39 -10.63
CA PHE A 183 2.11 0.97 -10.61
C PHE A 183 2.53 0.48 -12.00
N GLY A 184 1.69 0.73 -13.02
CA GLY A 184 1.97 0.33 -14.41
C GLY A 184 3.24 0.97 -14.96
N TYR A 185 3.45 2.26 -14.68
CA TYR A 185 4.66 2.97 -15.09
C TYR A 185 5.90 2.43 -14.39
N THR A 186 5.82 2.15 -13.09
CA THR A 186 6.92 1.55 -12.32
C THR A 186 7.28 0.17 -12.87
N MET A 187 6.29 -0.67 -13.17
CA MET A 187 6.50 -1.96 -13.83
C MET A 187 7.21 -1.81 -15.18
N TRP A 188 6.76 -0.87 -16.01
CA TRP A 188 7.36 -0.60 -17.32
C TRP A 188 8.83 -0.16 -17.20
N VAL A 189 9.11 0.74 -16.25
CA VAL A 189 10.48 1.20 -15.96
C VAL A 189 11.36 0.03 -15.52
N ILE A 190 10.90 -0.82 -14.59
CA ILE A 190 11.68 -2.00 -14.14
C ILE A 190 11.95 -2.95 -15.31
N ARG A 191 10.93 -3.26 -16.12
CA ARG A 191 11.10 -4.11 -17.30
C ARG A 191 12.15 -3.55 -18.25
N SER A 192 12.16 -2.23 -18.46
CA SER A 192 13.14 -1.56 -19.32
C SER A 192 14.57 -1.57 -18.76
N PHE A 193 14.77 -1.77 -17.46
CA PHE A 193 16.09 -1.94 -16.85
C PHE A 193 16.57 -3.41 -16.82
N VAL A 194 15.64 -4.38 -16.77
CA VAL A 194 15.96 -5.81 -16.76
C VAL A 194 16.18 -6.37 -18.17
N ALA A 195 15.35 -5.99 -19.14
CA ALA A 195 15.44 -6.43 -20.54
C ALA A 195 16.80 -6.16 -21.24
N PRO A 196 17.53 -5.04 -21.00
CA PRO A 196 18.84 -4.85 -21.61
C PRO A 196 19.93 -5.78 -21.04
N LYS A 197 19.71 -6.38 -19.86
CA LYS A 197 20.68 -7.31 -19.24
C LYS A 197 20.57 -8.74 -19.78
N GLU A 198 19.39 -9.15 -20.26
CA GLU A 198 19.21 -10.45 -20.93
C GLU A 198 19.73 -10.46 -22.37
N ARG A 199 19.77 -9.31 -23.06
CA ARG A 199 20.37 -9.20 -24.41
C ARG A 199 21.90 -9.18 -24.44
N THR A 200 22.56 -9.15 -23.28
CA THR A 200 24.03 -9.05 -23.16
C THR A 200 24.68 -10.27 -22.52
N LEU A 201 23.95 -11.38 -22.37
CA LEU A 201 24.59 -12.67 -22.18
C LEU A 201 25.11 -13.13 -23.56
N PRO A 202 26.42 -13.23 -23.78
CA PRO A 202 26.92 -13.91 -24.98
C PRO A 202 26.42 -15.36 -24.93
N ASP A 203 26.03 -15.89 -26.08
CA ASP A 203 25.85 -17.33 -26.32
C ASP A 203 27.14 -18.06 -25.90
N LYS A 204 27.22 -18.41 -24.62
CA LYS A 204 28.25 -19.26 -24.03
C LYS A 204 27.58 -20.54 -23.52
N TYR A 205 26.85 -21.18 -24.41
CA TYR A 205 26.74 -22.63 -24.40
C TYR A 205 27.25 -23.11 -25.75
N PRO A 206 28.42 -23.79 -25.81
CA PRO A 206 28.78 -24.48 -27.03
C PRO A 206 27.69 -25.49 -27.32
N ALA A 207 27.18 -25.48 -28.55
CA ALA A 207 26.36 -26.56 -29.06
C ALA A 207 27.12 -27.86 -28.80
N VAL A 208 26.56 -28.71 -27.94
CA VAL A 208 27.03 -30.08 -27.79
C VAL A 208 26.87 -30.71 -29.16
N SER A 209 27.99 -30.92 -29.84
CA SER A 209 28.08 -31.72 -31.05
C SER A 209 27.49 -33.08 -30.73
N ALA A 210 26.32 -33.38 -31.29
CA ALA A 210 25.82 -34.73 -31.36
C ALA A 210 26.80 -35.50 -32.27
N ASN A 211 27.65 -36.31 -31.64
CA ASN A 211 28.40 -37.33 -32.34
C ASN A 211 27.41 -38.37 -32.87
N THR A 212 27.33 -38.49 -34.19
CA THR A 212 26.98 -39.71 -34.92
C THR A 212 27.97 -39.86 -36.05
#